data_AF-A0A2V6HRN8-F1
#
_entry.id   AF-A0A2V6HRN8-F1
#
_cell.length_a   1.000
_cell.length_b   1.000
_cell.length_c   1.000
_cell.angle_alpha   90.00
_cell.angle_beta   90.00
_cell.angle_gamma   90.00
#
_symmetry.space_group_name_H-M   'P 1'
#
loop_
_entity.id
_entity.type
_entity.pdbx_description
1 polymer ?
#
loop_
_entity_poly.entity_id
_entity_poly.type
_entity_poly.pdbx_seq_one_letter_code
_entity_poly.pdbx_strand_id
1 'polypeptide(L)'
;MVRHILEVISCKRRVPLRLAAAIEWLKRTRFKCLLVMTLLCLGLRENYPFSNFPMYSSFTNHTSLLYLTDAQGTAVSGPTLGLQTSALKKIFDTQRRTELKKTTGPWKARVAIAEQIAGEALLGYLDRQGSVQPQIRNLLHGLRVQQLTIHLEGHDLVFETQTLATHE
;
A
#
# COMPACT_ATOMS: atom_id res chain seq x y z
N MET A 1 -58.16 44.27 16.26
CA MET A 1 -56.76 44.43 15.83
C MET A 1 -56.00 43.09 15.94
N VAL A 2 -56.52 42.01 15.32
CA VAL A 2 -55.85 40.69 15.19
C VAL A 2 -56.40 40.01 13.94
N ARG A 3 -56.16 40.57 12.75
CA ARG A 3 -56.59 39.98 11.47
C ARG A 3 -55.55 40.08 10.35
N HIS A 4 -54.30 40.42 10.68
CA HIS A 4 -53.24 40.68 9.69
C HIS A 4 -51.95 39.85 9.86
N ILE A 5 -51.96 38.75 10.64
CA ILE A 5 -50.75 37.91 10.87
C ILE A 5 -50.94 36.47 10.35
N LEU A 6 -51.66 36.27 9.23
CA LEU A 6 -51.78 34.92 8.61
C LEU A 6 -51.53 34.89 7.10
N GLU A 7 -50.86 35.91 6.54
CA GLU A 7 -50.62 36.00 5.09
C GLU A 7 -49.14 35.95 4.67
N VAL A 8 -48.20 35.65 5.58
CA VAL A 8 -46.75 35.75 5.29
C VAL A 8 -46.03 34.40 5.19
N ILE A 9 -46.72 33.26 5.27
CA ILE A 9 -46.06 31.94 5.15
C ILE A 9 -46.78 31.04 4.15
N SER A 10 -46.82 31.47 2.89
CA SER A 10 -47.01 30.55 1.76
C SER A 10 -46.07 30.88 0.61
N CYS A 11 -44.78 31.09 0.92
CA CYS A 11 -43.73 31.04 -0.08
C CYS A 11 -43.41 29.57 -0.39
N LYS A 12 -44.34 28.91 -1.10
CA LYS A 12 -44.19 27.56 -1.64
C LYS A 12 -43.11 27.62 -2.72
N ARG A 13 -41.84 27.41 -2.32
CA ARG A 13 -40.68 27.32 -3.23
C ARG A 13 -41.04 26.39 -4.39
N ARG A 14 -41.18 26.95 -5.59
CA ARG A 14 -41.30 26.16 -6.82
C ARG A 14 -39.98 25.44 -7.01
N VAL A 15 -39.97 24.17 -6.63
CA VAL A 15 -38.89 23.25 -7.02
C VAL A 15 -38.82 23.32 -8.55
N PRO A 16 -37.65 23.64 -9.15
CA PRO A 16 -37.57 23.81 -10.60
C PRO A 16 -38.00 22.51 -11.28
N LEU A 17 -38.76 22.61 -12.38
CA LEU A 17 -39.37 21.45 -13.07
C LEU A 17 -38.39 20.31 -13.34
N ARG A 18 -37.10 20.63 -13.53
CA ARG A 18 -36.00 19.66 -13.71
C ARG A 18 -35.76 18.77 -12.49
N LEU A 19 -35.93 19.29 -11.28
CA LEU A 19 -35.81 18.53 -10.03
C LEU A 19 -36.99 17.58 -9.83
N ALA A 20 -38.22 18.02 -10.15
CA ALA A 20 -39.40 17.17 -10.06
C ALA A 20 -39.30 15.97 -11.03
N ALA A 21 -38.89 16.23 -12.28
CA ALA A 21 -38.66 15.19 -13.28
C ALA A 21 -37.52 14.25 -12.89
N ALA A 22 -36.42 14.77 -12.32
CA ALA A 22 -35.33 13.95 -11.81
C ALA A 22 -35.75 13.06 -10.63
N ILE A 23 -36.57 13.57 -9.72
CA ILE A 23 -37.11 12.82 -8.58
C ILE A 23 -38.05 11.72 -9.07
N GLU A 24 -38.90 11.99 -10.05
CA GLU A 24 -39.83 11.01 -10.61
C GLU A 24 -39.10 9.94 -11.43
N TRP A 25 -38.09 10.34 -12.20
CA TRP A 25 -37.16 9.42 -12.88
C TRP A 25 -36.48 8.51 -11.85
N LEU A 26 -35.87 9.08 -10.80
CA LEU A 26 -35.18 8.33 -9.73
C LEU A 26 -36.13 7.39 -8.97
N LYS A 27 -37.41 7.75 -8.81
CA LYS A 27 -38.44 6.89 -8.21
C LYS A 27 -38.79 5.69 -9.09
N ARG A 28 -38.68 5.83 -10.42
CA ARG A 28 -39.01 4.79 -11.40
C ARG A 28 -37.85 3.86 -11.69
N THR A 29 -36.61 4.32 -11.55
CA THR A 29 -35.42 3.49 -11.80
C THR A 29 -35.13 2.52 -10.65
N ARG A 30 -34.68 1.31 -11.01
CA ARG A 30 -34.20 0.28 -10.06
C ARG A 30 -32.90 0.65 -9.32
N PHE A 31 -32.38 1.86 -9.54
CA PHE A 31 -31.17 2.39 -8.91
C PHE A 31 -31.32 2.72 -7.42
N LYS A 32 -32.52 2.59 -6.83
CA LYS A 32 -32.72 2.79 -5.38
C LYS A 32 -31.78 1.93 -4.55
N CYS A 33 -31.60 0.66 -4.92
CA CYS A 33 -30.69 -0.25 -4.23
C CYS A 33 -29.23 0.24 -4.35
N LEU A 34 -28.81 0.65 -5.55
CA LEU A 34 -27.46 1.16 -5.80
C LEU A 34 -27.21 2.46 -5.00
N LEU A 35 -28.17 3.38 -4.97
CA LEU A 35 -28.06 4.63 -4.22
C LEU A 35 -28.00 4.39 -2.70
N VAL A 36 -28.81 3.46 -2.18
CA VAL A 36 -28.77 3.05 -0.78
C VAL A 36 -27.41 2.42 -0.44
N MET A 37 -26.90 1.54 -1.28
CA MET A 37 -25.57 0.93 -1.10
C MET A 37 -24.46 1.99 -1.14
N THR A 38 -24.48 2.93 -2.09
CA THR A 38 -23.50 4.01 -2.16
C THR A 38 -23.54 4.91 -0.91
N LEU A 39 -24.73 5.26 -0.42
CA LEU A 39 -24.87 6.05 0.82
C LEU A 39 -24.39 5.28 2.06
N LEU A 40 -24.67 3.97 2.13
CA LEU A 40 -24.20 3.10 3.21
C LEU A 40 -22.67 3.01 3.20
N CYS A 41 -22.06 2.76 2.04
CA CYS A 41 -20.61 2.73 1.87
C CYS A 41 -19.98 4.09 2.24
N LEU A 42 -20.57 5.21 1.81
CA LEU A 42 -20.11 6.55 2.18
C LEU A 42 -20.16 6.79 3.69
N GLY A 43 -21.23 6.35 4.36
CA GLY A 43 -21.38 6.42 5.82
C GLY A 43 -20.34 5.56 6.57
N LEU A 44 -19.99 4.39 6.02
CA LEU A 44 -18.95 3.50 6.54
C LEU A 44 -17.52 3.98 6.19
N ARG A 45 -17.38 5.10 5.46
CA ARG A 45 -16.10 5.58 4.89
C ARG A 45 -15.43 4.56 3.95
N GLU A 46 -16.23 3.65 3.38
CA GLU A 46 -15.80 2.78 2.30
C GLU A 46 -16.08 3.48 0.98
N ASN A 47 -15.05 3.72 0.17
CA ASN A 47 -15.16 4.56 -1.03
C ASN A 47 -15.97 3.93 -2.19
N TYR A 48 -16.81 2.91 -2.01
CA TYR A 48 -17.55 2.28 -3.12
C TYR A 48 -18.53 3.23 -3.82
N PRO A 49 -18.65 3.29 -5.17
CA PRO A 49 -17.97 2.50 -6.21
C PRO A 49 -16.63 3.09 -6.71
N PHE A 50 -16.14 4.17 -6.09
CA PHE A 50 -14.90 4.88 -6.43
C PHE A 50 -13.71 4.47 -5.56
N SER A 51 -13.86 3.39 -4.78
CA SER A 51 -12.80 2.78 -4.00
C SER A 51 -11.78 2.30 -5.01
N ASN A 52 -10.50 2.35 -4.66
CA ASN A 52 -9.43 1.71 -5.43
C ASN A 52 -9.63 0.19 -5.39
N PHE A 53 -10.71 -0.31 -5.99
CA PHE A 53 -10.80 -1.68 -6.42
C PHE A 53 -9.62 -1.89 -7.37
N PRO A 54 -8.79 -2.92 -7.17
CA PRO A 54 -7.56 -3.15 -7.93
C PRO A 54 -7.81 -3.57 -9.38
N MET A 55 -8.95 -3.18 -9.96
CA MET A 55 -9.29 -3.41 -11.36
C MET A 55 -8.43 -2.56 -12.32
N TYR A 56 -7.79 -1.50 -11.79
CA TYR A 56 -6.78 -0.71 -12.51
C TYR A 56 -5.42 -0.79 -11.80
N SER A 57 -4.86 -1.99 -11.64
CA SER A 57 -3.43 -2.09 -11.34
C SER A 57 -2.68 -1.56 -12.56
N SER A 58 -2.06 -0.38 -12.46
CA SER A 58 -1.08 0.02 -13.46
C SER A 58 0.08 -0.98 -13.36
N PHE A 59 0.21 -1.86 -14.34
CA PHE A 59 1.34 -2.76 -14.44
C PHE A 59 2.57 -1.90 -14.69
N THR A 60 3.45 -1.81 -13.70
CA THR A 60 4.75 -1.19 -13.87
C THR A 60 5.62 -2.11 -14.71
N ASN A 61 6.42 -1.55 -15.63
CA ASN A 61 7.42 -2.31 -16.40
C ASN A 61 8.60 -2.78 -15.53
N HIS A 62 8.48 -2.67 -14.21
CA HIS A 62 9.47 -3.13 -13.26
C HIS A 62 8.79 -3.77 -12.05
N THR A 63 9.45 -4.77 -11.48
CA THR A 63 9.12 -5.36 -10.18
C THR A 63 10.39 -5.55 -9.37
N SER A 64 10.29 -5.52 -8.04
CA SER A 64 11.43 -5.74 -7.17
C SER A 64 11.15 -6.87 -6.20
N LEU A 65 12.10 -7.81 -6.13
CA LEU A 65 12.09 -8.94 -5.21
C LEU A 65 13.17 -8.73 -4.15
N LEU A 66 12.80 -8.97 -2.89
CA LEU A 66 13.72 -8.94 -1.77
C LEU A 66 14.02 -10.37 -1.36
N TYR A 67 15.29 -10.71 -1.23
CA TYR A 67 15.74 -12.02 -0.80
C TYR A 67 17.03 -11.92 0.01
N LEU A 68 17.38 -13.02 0.67
CA LEU A 68 18.56 -13.12 1.52
C LEU A 68 19.57 -14.04 0.86
N THR A 69 20.86 -13.74 0.99
CA THR A 69 21.94 -14.60 0.52
C THR A 69 22.99 -14.81 1.59
N ASP A 70 23.70 -15.93 1.56
CA ASP A 70 24.89 -16.14 2.38
C ASP A 70 26.10 -15.33 1.84
N ALA A 71 27.27 -15.54 2.46
CA ALA A 71 28.52 -14.89 2.05
C ALA A 71 28.99 -15.30 0.65
N GLN A 72 28.61 -16.51 0.22
CA GLN A 72 28.93 -17.12 -1.06
C GLN A 72 27.96 -16.68 -2.18
N GLY A 73 26.88 -15.97 -1.84
CA GLY A 73 25.84 -15.53 -2.77
C GLY A 73 24.73 -16.56 -2.99
N THR A 74 24.68 -17.64 -2.21
CA THR A 74 23.61 -18.64 -2.27
C THR A 74 22.35 -18.07 -1.63
N ALA A 75 21.21 -18.21 -2.29
CA ALA A 75 19.92 -17.77 -1.73
C ALA A 75 19.56 -18.57 -0.47
N VAL A 76 19.22 -17.85 0.61
CA VAL A 76 18.75 -18.41 1.88
C VAL A 76 17.23 -18.35 1.91
N SER A 77 16.62 -19.49 2.18
CA SER A 77 15.17 -19.62 2.25
C SER A 77 14.63 -18.95 3.51
N GLY A 78 13.59 -18.11 3.41
CA GLY A 78 12.97 -17.50 4.60
C GLY A 78 12.61 -18.51 5.71
N PRO A 79 11.98 -19.65 5.38
CA PRO A 79 11.65 -20.68 6.36
C PRO A 79 12.82 -21.23 7.17
N THR A 80 14.04 -21.28 6.62
CA THR A 80 15.22 -21.71 7.40
C THR A 80 15.62 -20.68 8.46
N LEU A 81 15.12 -19.45 8.34
CA LEU A 81 15.25 -18.37 9.32
C LEU A 81 13.96 -18.20 10.15
N GLY A 82 13.02 -19.15 10.08
CA GLY A 82 11.76 -19.10 10.81
C GLY A 82 10.78 -18.02 10.34
N LEU A 83 10.95 -17.47 9.13
CA LEU A 83 10.10 -16.41 8.58
C LEU A 83 9.54 -16.78 7.21
N GLN A 84 8.35 -16.29 6.90
CA GLN A 84 7.85 -16.33 5.53
C GLN A 84 8.46 -15.17 4.71
N THR A 85 8.63 -15.36 3.41
CA THR A 85 9.10 -14.29 2.49
C THR A 85 8.22 -13.04 2.54
N SER A 86 6.91 -13.23 2.74
CA SER A 86 5.95 -12.14 2.96
C SER A 86 6.25 -11.33 4.22
N ALA A 87 6.68 -11.98 5.30
CA ALA A 87 7.06 -11.34 6.55
C ALA A 87 8.37 -10.54 6.38
N LEU A 88 9.38 -11.13 5.72
CA LEU A 88 10.64 -10.43 5.38
C LEU A 88 10.36 -9.14 4.61
N LYS A 89 9.58 -9.23 3.53
CA LYS A 89 9.19 -8.07 2.71
C LYS A 89 8.43 -7.03 3.53
N LYS A 90 7.51 -7.47 4.40
CA LYS A 90 6.72 -6.56 5.25
C LYS A 90 7.59 -5.80 6.24
N ILE A 91 8.52 -6.47 6.92
CA ILE A 91 9.45 -5.84 7.88
C ILE A 91 10.29 -4.78 7.16
N PHE A 92 10.87 -5.15 6.02
CA PHE A 92 11.64 -4.23 5.18
C PHE A 92 10.82 -3.04 4.71
N ASP A 93 9.64 -3.25 4.13
CA ASP A 93 8.77 -2.20 3.61
C ASP A 93 8.30 -1.23 4.71
N THR A 94 7.99 -1.76 5.90
CA THR A 94 7.60 -0.95 7.05
C THR A 94 8.73 -0.02 7.48
N GLN A 95 9.96 -0.54 7.57
CA GLN A 95 11.10 0.28 7.94
C GLN A 95 11.44 1.29 6.85
N ARG A 96 11.51 0.85 5.59
CA ARG A 96 11.77 1.71 4.42
C ARG A 96 10.79 2.88 4.36
N ARG A 97 9.48 2.63 4.52
CA ARG A 97 8.47 3.71 4.54
C ARG A 97 8.64 4.67 5.71
N THR A 98 9.12 4.18 6.85
CA THR A 98 9.37 5.00 8.03
C THR A 98 10.56 5.92 7.81
N GLU A 99 11.64 5.41 7.21
CA GLU A 99 12.83 6.20 6.91
C GLU A 99 12.61 7.19 5.75
N LEU A 100 11.87 6.80 4.70
CA LEU A 100 11.48 7.73 3.62
C LEU A 100 10.73 8.96 4.11
N LYS A 101 10.00 8.87 5.23
CA LYS A 101 9.31 10.01 5.86
C LYS A 101 10.23 10.90 6.67
N LYS A 102 11.33 10.36 7.21
CA LYS A 102 12.28 11.07 8.06
C LYS A 102 13.37 11.78 7.25
N THR A 103 13.81 11.15 6.16
CA THR A 103 14.91 11.66 5.36
C THR A 103 14.45 12.76 4.40
N THR A 104 15.24 13.82 4.30
CA THR A 104 15.01 14.95 3.39
C THR A 104 16.12 15.01 2.35
N GLY A 105 15.80 15.36 1.11
CA GLY A 105 16.79 15.47 0.03
C GLY A 105 16.27 14.97 -1.32
N PRO A 106 17.16 14.86 -2.32
CA PRO A 106 16.82 14.34 -3.63
C PRO A 106 16.24 12.92 -3.55
N TRP A 107 15.18 12.65 -4.32
CA TRP A 107 14.44 11.38 -4.26
C TRP A 107 15.34 10.14 -4.32
N LYS A 108 16.27 10.10 -5.28
CA LYS A 108 17.17 8.94 -5.49
C LYS A 108 18.07 8.67 -4.29
N ALA A 109 18.70 9.71 -3.73
CA ALA A 109 19.56 9.59 -2.56
C ALA A 109 18.76 9.16 -1.33
N ARG A 110 17.57 9.74 -1.15
CA ARG A 110 16.68 9.39 -0.05
C ARG A 110 16.24 7.93 -0.09
N VAL A 111 15.91 7.41 -1.27
CA VAL A 111 15.51 6.01 -1.45
C VAL A 111 16.66 5.07 -1.10
N ALA A 112 17.87 5.33 -1.62
CA ALA A 112 19.04 4.51 -1.33
C ALA A 112 19.36 4.46 0.18
N ILE A 113 19.31 5.60 0.87
CA ILE A 113 19.52 5.67 2.32
C ILE A 113 18.44 4.88 3.07
N ALA A 114 17.17 5.05 2.71
CA ALA A 114 16.07 4.35 3.37
C ALA A 114 16.12 2.83 3.15
N GLU A 115 16.56 2.38 1.96
CA GLU A 115 16.72 0.96 1.63
C GLU A 115 17.88 0.32 2.38
N GLN A 116 19.01 1.02 2.51
CA GLN A 116 20.14 0.57 3.32
C GLN A 116 19.72 0.40 4.79
N ILE A 117 19.12 1.44 5.39
CA ILE A 117 18.69 1.40 6.81
C ILE A 117 17.63 0.31 7.01
N ALA A 118 16.72 0.11 6.05
CA ALA A 118 15.73 -0.96 6.13
C ALA A 118 16.36 -2.35 6.04
N GLY A 119 17.42 -2.52 5.23
CA GLY A 119 18.20 -3.75 5.16
C GLY A 119 18.91 -4.04 6.48
N GLU A 120 19.59 -3.06 7.05
CA GLU A 120 20.27 -3.17 8.36
C GLU A 120 19.28 -3.51 9.48
N ALA A 121 18.11 -2.87 9.51
CA ALA A 121 17.07 -3.16 10.49
C ALA A 121 16.49 -4.58 10.34
N LEU A 122 16.36 -5.08 9.11
CA LEU A 122 15.92 -6.44 8.84
C LEU A 122 16.96 -7.46 9.37
N LEU A 123 18.25 -7.23 9.12
CA LEU A 123 19.32 -8.06 9.66
C LEU A 123 19.34 -8.03 11.18
N GLY A 124 19.19 -6.84 11.79
CA GLY A 124 19.08 -6.71 13.25
C GLY A 124 17.85 -7.40 13.85
N TYR A 125 16.74 -7.50 13.10
CA TYR A 125 15.59 -8.29 13.50
C TYR A 125 15.91 -9.80 13.49
N LEU A 126 16.57 -10.27 12.43
CA LEU A 126 17.00 -11.67 12.31
C LEU A 126 18.02 -12.06 13.38
N ASP A 127 18.93 -11.16 13.75
CA ASP A 127 19.91 -11.39 14.82
C ASP A 127 19.25 -11.57 16.20
N ARG A 128 18.27 -10.73 16.53
CA ARG A 128 17.45 -10.90 17.74
C ARG A 128 16.69 -12.23 17.73
N GLN A 129 16.24 -12.67 16.57
CA GLN A 129 15.56 -13.96 16.42
C GLN A 129 16.55 -15.14 16.54
N GLY A 130 17.76 -15.02 15.99
CA GLY A 130 18.84 -15.99 16.11
C GLY A 130 19.37 -16.13 17.54
N SER A 131 19.25 -15.09 18.36
CA SER A 131 19.50 -15.17 19.81
C SER A 131 18.52 -16.11 20.53
N VAL A 132 17.30 -16.26 20.00
CA VAL A 132 16.27 -17.17 20.54
C VAL A 132 16.39 -18.58 19.93
N GLN A 133 16.84 -18.67 18.67
CA GLN A 133 16.98 -19.93 17.92
C GLN A 133 18.43 -20.14 17.46
N PRO A 134 19.22 -20.98 18.15
CA PRO A 134 20.66 -21.16 17.88
C PRO A 134 20.99 -21.63 16.46
N GLN A 135 20.05 -22.32 15.82
CA GLN A 135 20.16 -22.86 14.46
C GLN A 135 20.32 -21.73 13.42
N ILE A 136 19.63 -20.61 13.65
CA ILE A 136 19.66 -19.43 12.79
C ILE A 136 21.00 -18.71 12.91
N ARG A 137 21.59 -18.70 14.11
CA ARG A 137 22.82 -17.95 14.40
C ARG A 137 23.98 -18.30 13.48
N ASN A 138 24.14 -19.57 13.13
CA ASN A 138 25.19 -20.02 12.20
C ASN A 138 24.95 -19.55 10.76
N LEU A 139 23.70 -19.25 10.40
CA LEU A 139 23.30 -18.77 9.07
C LEU A 139 23.37 -17.24 8.94
N LEU A 140 23.53 -16.51 10.06
CA LEU A 140 23.59 -15.05 10.06
C LEU A 140 24.95 -14.51 9.60
N HIS A 141 26.02 -15.26 9.83
CA HIS A 141 27.37 -14.80 9.53
C HIS A 141 27.56 -14.62 8.02
N GLY A 142 27.77 -13.38 7.58
CA GLY A 142 27.89 -13.04 6.16
C GLY A 142 26.56 -13.03 5.40
N LEU A 143 25.42 -13.04 6.11
CA LEU A 143 24.10 -12.90 5.50
C LEU A 143 23.95 -11.51 4.86
N ARG A 144 23.44 -11.46 3.63
CA ARG A 144 23.22 -10.22 2.88
C ARG A 144 21.75 -10.08 2.51
N VAL A 145 21.26 -8.85 2.56
CA VAL A 145 19.95 -8.47 2.03
C VAL A 145 20.14 -8.00 0.60
N GLN A 146 19.52 -8.69 -0.35
CA GLN A 146 19.60 -8.36 -1.76
C GLN A 146 18.24 -7.97 -2.32
N GLN A 147 18.27 -6.98 -3.21
CA GLN A 147 17.12 -6.56 -4.00
C GLN A 147 17.41 -6.88 -5.46
N LEU A 148 16.56 -7.72 -6.04
CA LEU A 148 16.53 -7.99 -7.48
C LEU A 148 15.44 -7.11 -8.09
N THR A 149 15.84 -6.17 -8.93
CA THR A 149 14.91 -5.42 -9.76
C THR A 149 14.86 -6.05 -11.15
N ILE A 150 13.65 -6.36 -11.59
CA ILE A 150 13.38 -6.96 -12.90
C ILE A 150 12.71 -5.87 -13.73
N HIS A 151 13.33 -5.49 -14.84
CA HIS A 151 12.82 -4.52 -15.80
C HIS A 151 12.42 -5.21 -17.10
N LEU A 152 11.35 -4.74 -17.74
CA LEU A 152 11.01 -5.10 -19.11
C LEU A 152 11.49 -4.00 -20.06
N GLU A 153 12.56 -4.28 -20.80
CA GLU A 153 13.10 -3.38 -21.83
C GLU A 153 12.76 -3.96 -23.22
N GLY A 154 11.75 -3.39 -23.87
CA GLY A 154 11.20 -3.94 -25.11
C GLY A 154 10.51 -5.28 -24.88
N HIS A 155 11.22 -6.37 -25.18
CA HIS A 155 10.76 -7.76 -24.98
C HIS A 155 11.72 -8.60 -24.11
N ASP A 156 12.79 -7.99 -23.60
CA ASP A 156 13.79 -8.66 -22.79
C ASP A 156 13.61 -8.31 -21.31
N LEU A 157 13.84 -9.32 -20.46
CA LEU A 157 13.87 -9.15 -19.01
C LEU A 157 15.30 -8.82 -18.59
N VAL A 158 15.49 -7.63 -18.02
CA VAL A 158 16.76 -7.18 -17.46
C VAL A 158 16.73 -7.35 -15.95
N PHE A 159 17.75 -7.99 -15.40
CA PHE A 159 17.87 -8.33 -13.99
C PHE A 159 19.00 -7.51 -13.35
N GLU A 160 18.64 -6.64 -12.42
CA GLU A 160 19.60 -5.84 -11.65
C GLU A 160 19.59 -6.27 -10.19
N THR A 161 20.72 -6.74 -9.69
CA THR A 161 20.86 -7.13 -8.28
C THR A 161 21.68 -6.10 -7.52
N GLN A 162 21.12 -5.60 -6.42
CA GLN A 162 21.80 -4.70 -5.51
C GLN A 162 21.86 -5.30 -4.11
N THR A 163 23.04 -5.22 -3.48
CA THR A 163 23.18 -5.53 -2.06
C THR A 163 22.80 -4.29 -1.25
N LEU A 164 21.83 -4.44 -0.35
CA LEU A 164 21.33 -3.34 0.48
C LEU A 164 22.02 -3.27 1.83
N ALA A 165 22.32 -4.43 2.42
CA ALA A 165 23.00 -4.54 3.71
C ALA A 165 23.71 -5.89 3.83
N THR A 166 24.77 -5.94 4.64
CA THR A 166 25.52 -7.15 4.97
C THR A 166 25.63 -7.28 6.48
N HIS A 167 25.43 -8.49 6.99
CA HIS A 167 25.67 -8.83 8.38
C HIS A 167 27.14 -9.28 8.51
N GLU A 168 27.93 -8.49 9.21
CA GLU A 168 29.29 -8.85 9.63
C GLU A 168 29.28 -9.69 10.91
#